data_AF-A0A4U9ZCK1-F1
#
_entry.id   AF-A0A4U9ZCK1-F1
#
_cell.length_a   1.000
_cell.length_b   1.000
_cell.length_c   1.000
_cell.angle_alpha   90.00
_cell.angle_beta   90.00
_cell.angle_gamma   90.00
#
_symmetry.space_group_name_H-M   'P 1'
#
loop_
_entity.id
_entity.type
_entity.pdbx_description
1 polymer ?
#
loop_
_entity_poly.entity_id
_entity_poly.type
_entity_poly.pdbx_seq_one_letter_code
_entity_poly.pdbx_strand_id
1 'polypeptide(L)' 'MPMLSVEDLSINYGAIEAVKDVSFTVEEGEVVTLIGAMEQEKPLSYVQSLV' A
#
# COMPACT_ATOMS: atom_id res chain seq x y z
N MET A 1 3.16 -7.93 18.30
CA MET A 1 2.93 -6.47 18.31
C MET A 1 3.55 -6.00 17.02
N PRO A 2 2.82 -5.25 16.19
CA PRO A 2 3.33 -4.89 14.88
C PRO A 2 4.63 -4.10 15.03
N MET A 3 5.64 -4.47 14.26
CA MET A 3 6.89 -3.71 14.16
C MET A 3 6.63 -2.35 13.52
N LEU A 4 5.71 -2.30 12.57
CA LEU A 4 5.24 -1.08 11.92
C LEU A 4 3.71 -1.13 11.78
N SER A 5 3.04 -0.02 12.10
CA SER A 5 1.62 0.20 11.81
C SER A 5 1.49 1.48 11.00
N VAL A 6 0.80 1.42 9.87
CA VAL A 6 0.52 2.55 8.99
C VAL A 6 -0.99 2.67 8.86
N GLU A 7 -1.51 3.87 9.12
CA GLU A 7 -2.93 4.18 9.05
C GLU A 7 -3.15 5.29 8.02
N ASP A 8 -4.19 5.14 7.20
CA ASP A 8 -4.69 6.11 6.24
C ASP A 8 -3.61 6.69 5.30
N LEU A 9 -2.74 5.81 4.78
CA LEU A 9 -1.70 6.19 3.84
C LEU A 9 -2.31 6.67 2.53
N SER A 10 -2.06 7.94 2.22
CA SER A 10 -2.42 8.58 0.96
C SER A 10 -1.19 9.24 0.34
N ILE A 11 -0.94 8.96 -0.95
CA ILE A 11 0.25 9.43 -1.68
C ILE A 11 -0.21 10.15 -2.96
N ASN A 12 0.21 11.41 -3.10
CA ASN A 12 -0.11 12.25 -4.25
C ASN A 12 1.14 12.54 -5.08
N TYR A 13 1.07 12.29 -6.39
CA TYR A 13 2.05 12.72 -7.38
C TYR A 13 1.44 13.83 -8.24
N GLY A 14 1.61 15.07 -7.79
CA GLY A 14 0.97 16.23 -8.42
C GLY A 14 -0.55 16.13 -8.33
N ALA A 15 -1.23 16.01 -9.48
CA ALA A 15 -2.68 15.89 -9.55
C ALA A 15 -3.21 14.44 -9.43
N ILE A 16 -2.31 13.45 -9.37
CA ILE A 16 -2.68 12.03 -9.33
C ILE A 16 -2.58 11.51 -7.89
N GLU A 17 -3.66 10.96 -7.37
CA GLU A 17 -3.69 10.19 -6.12
C GLU A 17 -3.28 8.74 -6.43
N ALA A 18 -2.04 8.38 -6.10
CA ALA A 18 -1.48 7.06 -6.40
C ALA A 18 -1.76 6.02 -5.32
N VAL A 19 -1.95 6.47 -4.08
CA VAL A 19 -2.40 5.63 -2.97
C VAL A 19 -3.48 6.41 -2.25
N LYS A 20 -4.59 5.75 -1.93
CA LYS A 20 -5.75 6.36 -1.31
C LYS A 20 -6.18 5.54 -0.10
N ASP A 21 -6.07 6.14 1.09
CA ASP A 21 -6.63 5.67 2.35
C ASP A 21 -6.28 4.20 2.67
N VAL A 22 -5.00 3.84 2.54
CA VAL A 22 -4.52 2.46 2.78
C VAL A 22 -3.96 2.32 4.19
N SER A 23 -4.46 1.34 4.94
CA SER A 23 -3.97 1.00 6.28
C SER A 23 -3.42 -0.43 6.30
N PHE A 24 -2.24 -0.63 6.88
CA PHE A 24 -1.59 -1.94 7.00
C PHE A 24 -0.62 -2.01 8.18
N THR A 25 -0.38 -3.24 8.64
CA THR A 25 0.60 -3.55 9.68
C THR A 25 1.68 -4.47 9.11
N VAL A 26 2.89 -4.39 9.67
CA VAL A 26 4.01 -5.28 9.36
C VAL A 26 4.47 -5.91 10.67
N GLU A 27 4.42 -7.24 10.74
CA GLU A 27 4.97 -8.00 11.86
C GLU A 27 6.48 -8.26 11.67
N GLU A 28 7.15 -8.67 12.74
CA GLU A 28 8.59 -8.98 12.67
C GLU A 28 8.86 -10.15 11.70
N GLY A 29 9.78 -9.94 10.76
CA GLY A 29 10.12 -10.93 9.72
C GLY A 29 9.20 -10.92 8.49
N GLU A 30 8.18 -10.07 8.46
CA GLU A 30 7.26 -9.92 7.32
C GLU A 30 7.79 -8.90 6.30
N VAL A 31 7.61 -9.18 5.01
CA VAL A 31 7.92 -8.26 3.91
C VAL A 31 6.63 -7.86 3.20
N VAL A 32 6.29 -6.59 3.31
CA VAL A 32 5.09 -6.01 2.67
C VAL A 32 5.51 -5.10 1.52
N THR A 33 4.92 -5.31 0.34
CA THR A 33 5.12 -4.43 -0.83
C THR A 33 3.76 -4.03 -1.40
N LEU A 34 3.62 -2.73 -1.71
CA LEU A 34 2.48 -2.20 -2.45
C LEU A 34 2.77 -2.32 -3.96
N ILE A 35 1.95 -3.07 -4.70
CA ILE A 35 2.18 -3.32 -6.13
C ILE A 35 1.09 -2.68 -6.97
N GLY A 36 1.55 -1.89 -7.95
CA GLY A 36 0.80 -1.32 -9.06
C GLY A 36 0.00 -2.32 -9.89
N ALA A 37 -1.33 -2.22 -9.94
CA ALA A 37 -2.10 -2.87 -11.00
C ALA A 37 -1.76 -2.16 -12.33
N MET A 38 -1.14 -2.89 -13.27
CA MET A 38 -1.05 -2.45 -14.66
C MET A 38 -2.38 -2.75 -15.36
N GLU A 39 -3.46 -2.13 -14.90
CA GLU A 39 -4.73 -2.11 -15.62
C GLU A 39 -5.01 -0.69 -16.07
N GLN A 40 -5.25 -0.52 -17.37
CA GLN A 40 -5.33 0.77 -18.05
C GLN A 40 -6.41 1.73 -17.53
N GLU A 41 -7.17 1.44 -16.47
CA GLU A 41 -8.30 2.29 -16.06
C GLU A 41 -8.63 2.37 -14.56
N LYS A 42 -7.81 1.92 -13.58
CA LYS A 42 -8.18 2.09 -12.14
C LYS A 42 -7.04 2.40 -11.17
N PRO A 43 -7.30 3.22 -10.11
CA PRO A 43 -6.33 3.51 -9.07
C PRO A 43 -6.12 2.30 -8.15
N LEU A 44 -4.93 2.26 -7.58
CA LEU A 44 -4.23 1.13 -6.98
C LEU A 44 -4.78 0.68 -5.62
N SER A 45 -5.13 -0.61 -5.46
CA SER A 45 -5.74 -1.14 -4.24
C SER A 45 -5.22 -2.53 -3.79
N TYR A 46 -3.99 -2.93 -4.08
CA TYR A 46 -3.49 -4.27 -3.70
C TYR A 46 -2.16 -4.23 -2.94
N VAL A 47 -2.19 -4.75 -1.71
CA VAL A 47 -1.01 -5.10 -0.91
C VAL A 47 -0.83 -6.61 -1.02
N GLN A 48 0.33 -7.07 -1.50
CA GLN A 48 0.67 -8.48 -1.52
C GLN A 48 1.77 -8.77 -0.50
N SER A 49 1.45 -9.62 0.48
CA SER A 49 2.42 -10.26 1.36
C SER A 49 3.14 -11.36 0.59
N LEU A 50 4.47 -11.31 0.54
CA LEU A 50 5.31 -12.43 0.09
C LEU A 50 5.99 -13.00 1.33
N VAL A 51 5.63 -14.24 1.69
CA VAL A 51 6.41 -15.08 2.62
C VAL A 51 7.64 -15.64 1.92
#